data_AF-A0A834GC67-F1
#
_entry.id   AF-A0A834GC67-F1
#
_cell.length_a   1.000
_cell.length_b   1.000
_cell.length_c   1.000
_cell.angle_alpha   90.00
_cell.angle_beta   90.00
_cell.angle_gamma   90.00
#
_symmetry.space_group_name_H-M   'P 1'
#
loop_
_entity.id
_entity.type
_entity.pdbx_description
1 polymer ?
#
loop_
_entity_poly.entity_id
_entity_poly.type
_entity_poly.pdbx_seq_one_letter_code
_entity_poly.pdbx_strand_id
1 'polypeptide(L)'
;MELVRELQVAAELGGQEDDQATSSTTKDGACIMAEGQGRLMALVGNDEWWEAWSDVFSFGLVLLGTIAKRVLEGKEIFLSDTPLTDEWAKIEYKDGCSLVHRSLAEDPYFEESDGTKITALGMQCIDDNPERRPTMKEAVERLKSLLVVQRHADALGV
;
A
#
# COMPACT_ATOMS: atom_id res chain seq x y z
N MET A 1 20.97 -32.80 22.76
CA MET A 1 20.53 -33.29 21.44
C MET A 1 19.34 -34.22 21.63
N GLU A 2 18.19 -33.68 22.04
CA GLU A 2 16.97 -34.50 22.28
C GLU A 2 15.67 -33.77 21.87
N LEU A 3 15.74 -32.53 21.33
CA LEU A 3 14.56 -31.74 20.97
C LEU A 3 14.25 -31.68 19.47
N VAL A 4 15.09 -32.29 18.61
CA VAL A 4 14.93 -32.25 17.15
C VAL A 4 14.19 -33.49 16.61
N ARG A 5 13.83 -34.47 17.47
CA ARG A 5 13.15 -35.70 17.04
C ARG A 5 11.64 -35.76 17.30
N GLU A 6 11.10 -34.88 18.14
CA GLU A 6 9.66 -34.84 18.45
C GLU A 6 8.83 -34.08 17.39
N LEU A 7 9.44 -33.18 16.61
CA LEU A 7 8.74 -32.41 15.58
C LEU A 7 8.49 -33.17 14.27
N GLN A 8 9.10 -34.35 14.08
CA GLN A 8 8.95 -35.14 12.85
C GLN A 8 7.78 -36.14 12.91
N VAL A 9 7.10 -36.31 14.05
CA VAL A 9 6.07 -37.36 14.24
C VAL A 9 4.62 -36.85 14.12
N ALA A 10 4.38 -35.54 14.15
CA ALA A 10 3.00 -34.99 14.07
C ALA A 10 2.47 -34.78 12.63
N ALA A 11 3.19 -35.23 11.59
CA ALA A 11 2.81 -35.03 10.18
C ALA A 11 1.95 -36.17 9.58
N GLU A 12 1.63 -37.20 10.34
CA GLU A 12 0.72 -38.26 9.91
C GLU A 12 -0.33 -38.47 11.00
N LEU A 13 -1.55 -37.99 10.75
CA LEU A 13 -2.86 -38.50 11.22
C LEU A 13 -3.88 -37.35 11.23
N GLY A 14 -4.80 -37.36 10.26
CA GLY A 14 -6.01 -36.54 10.35
C GLY A 14 -6.60 -36.10 9.01
N GLY A 15 -6.89 -37.05 8.12
CA GLY A 15 -7.94 -36.83 7.12
C GLY A 15 -9.30 -37.11 7.75
N GLN A 16 -10.28 -36.22 7.55
CA GLN A 16 -11.65 -36.63 7.29
C GLN A 16 -12.40 -35.49 6.59
N GLU A 17 -12.86 -35.79 5.38
CA GLU A 17 -13.77 -35.02 4.55
C GLU A 17 -15.13 -34.88 5.23
N ASP A 18 -15.75 -33.70 5.13
CA ASP A 18 -17.21 -33.57 5.11
C ASP A 18 -17.58 -32.38 4.21
N ASP A 19 -17.98 -32.72 2.99
CA ASP A 19 -18.54 -31.84 1.97
C ASP A 19 -19.93 -31.37 2.36
N GLN A 20 -20.11 -30.04 2.48
CA GLN A 20 -21.41 -29.43 2.21
C GLN A 20 -21.26 -28.01 1.66
N ALA A 21 -20.99 -27.93 0.36
CA ALA A 21 -21.14 -26.71 -0.42
C ALA A 21 -22.64 -26.37 -0.55
N THR A 22 -23.08 -25.33 0.15
CA THR A 22 -24.35 -24.65 -0.16
C THR A 22 -24.03 -23.47 -1.07
N SER A 23 -24.06 -23.71 -2.38
CA SER A 23 -23.92 -22.65 -3.38
C SER A 23 -25.19 -21.80 -3.41
N SER A 24 -25.08 -20.52 -3.07
CA SER A 24 -26.05 -19.52 -3.52
C SER A 24 -25.29 -18.48 -4.33
N THR A 25 -25.61 -18.38 -5.61
CA THR A 25 -25.05 -17.41 -6.55
C THR A 25 -26.04 -16.25 -6.68
N THR A 26 -25.62 -15.05 -6.27
CA THR A 26 -26.30 -13.80 -6.59
C THR A 26 -25.50 -13.08 -7.66
N LYS A 27 -26.19 -12.55 -8.67
CA LYS A 27 -25.66 -12.14 -9.98
C LYS A 27 -24.96 -10.77 -10.05
N ASP A 28 -24.59 -10.17 -8.94
CA ASP A 28 -23.92 -8.87 -8.95
C ASP A 28 -22.52 -9.06 -8.37
N GLY A 29 -21.50 -8.65 -9.14
CA GLY A 29 -20.08 -8.90 -8.90
C GLY A 29 -19.54 -8.29 -7.60
N ALA A 30 -19.86 -8.91 -6.47
CA ALA A 30 -19.29 -8.62 -5.17
C ALA A 30 -18.14 -9.60 -4.89
N CYS A 31 -16.97 -9.04 -4.60
CA CYS A 31 -15.81 -9.76 -4.07
C CYS A 31 -16.19 -10.31 -2.68
N ILE A 32 -16.23 -11.64 -2.54
CA ILE A 32 -16.44 -12.28 -1.25
C ILE A 32 -15.07 -12.39 -0.58
N MET A 33 -14.71 -11.40 0.24
CA MET A 33 -13.51 -11.49 1.07
C MET A 33 -13.84 -12.34 2.29
N ALA A 34 -13.43 -13.62 2.25
CA ALA A 34 -13.42 -14.46 3.44
C ALA A 34 -12.36 -13.93 4.41
N GLU A 35 -12.78 -13.50 5.59
CA GLU A 35 -11.90 -13.22 6.71
C GLU A 35 -11.21 -14.52 7.15
N GLY A 36 -9.90 -14.57 6.96
CA GLY A 36 -9.08 -15.69 7.39
C GLY A 36 -7.62 -15.39 7.10
N GLN A 37 -6.84 -15.16 8.16
CA GLN A 37 -5.38 -15.07 8.06
C GLN A 37 -4.84 -16.40 7.53
N GLY A 38 -4.47 -16.42 6.25
CA GLY A 38 -3.87 -17.59 5.63
C GLY A 38 -3.83 -17.40 4.12
N ARG A 39 -2.63 -17.34 3.56
CA ARG A 39 -2.38 -17.36 2.11
C ARG A 39 -3.31 -18.39 1.43
N LEU A 40 -4.21 -17.92 0.56
CA LEU A 40 -4.74 -18.74 -0.51
C LEU A 40 -4.72 -17.93 -1.80
N MET A 41 -3.63 -18.14 -2.55
CA MET A 41 -3.54 -17.72 -3.94
C MET A 41 -4.49 -18.56 -4.79
N ALA A 42 -5.16 -17.85 -5.69
CA ALA A 42 -5.70 -18.31 -6.96
C ALA A 42 -6.91 -19.25 -6.92
N LEU A 43 -8.09 -18.67 -7.12
CA LEU A 43 -9.01 -19.18 -8.14
C LEU A 43 -9.68 -18.01 -8.86
N VAL A 44 -9.61 -18.07 -10.19
CA VAL A 44 -10.15 -17.15 -11.21
C VAL A 44 -9.20 -16.01 -11.61
N GLY A 45 -8.75 -16.10 -12.85
CA GLY A 45 -7.57 -15.44 -13.38
C GLY A 45 -7.68 -13.93 -13.52
N ASN A 46 -6.55 -13.28 -13.22
CA ASN A 46 -6.07 -12.07 -13.84
C ASN A 46 -4.70 -11.70 -13.26
N ASP A 47 -3.61 -12.16 -13.89
CA ASP A 47 -2.25 -11.77 -13.50
C ASP A 47 -2.03 -10.24 -13.60
N GLU A 48 -2.80 -9.54 -14.44
CA GLU A 48 -2.74 -8.08 -14.63
C GLU A 48 -3.17 -7.26 -13.39
N TRP A 49 -4.02 -7.82 -12.52
CA TRP A 49 -4.61 -7.03 -11.42
C TRP A 49 -3.66 -6.93 -10.21
N TRP A 50 -2.85 -7.97 -10.00
CA TRP A 50 -1.82 -7.95 -8.96
C TRP A 50 -0.67 -7.00 -9.29
N GLU A 51 -0.30 -6.86 -10.57
CA GLU A 51 0.71 -5.91 -11.03
C GLU A 51 0.23 -4.46 -10.89
N ALA A 52 -0.99 -4.15 -11.36
CA ALA A 52 -1.54 -2.79 -11.25
C ALA A 52 -1.70 -2.34 -9.79
N TRP A 53 -2.10 -3.24 -8.88
CA TRP A 53 -2.17 -2.95 -7.45
C TRP A 53 -0.79 -2.84 -6.79
N SER A 54 0.20 -3.56 -7.31
CA SER A 54 1.61 -3.44 -6.90
C SER A 54 2.23 -2.12 -7.38
N ASP A 55 1.85 -1.63 -8.56
CA ASP A 55 2.32 -0.36 -9.10
C ASP A 55 1.81 0.82 -8.27
N VAL A 56 0.53 0.82 -7.90
CA VAL A 56 -0.04 1.87 -7.02
C VAL A 56 0.67 1.86 -5.66
N PHE A 57 0.93 0.68 -5.10
CA PHE A 57 1.64 0.57 -3.83
C PHE A 57 3.07 1.12 -3.92
N SER A 58 3.82 0.69 -4.95
CA SER A 58 5.18 1.16 -5.21
C SER A 58 5.22 2.66 -5.47
N PHE A 59 4.24 3.19 -6.21
CA PHE A 59 4.07 4.62 -6.41
C PHE A 59 3.85 5.35 -5.08
N GLY A 60 3.01 4.81 -4.20
CA GLY A 60 2.80 5.34 -2.84
C GLY A 60 4.09 5.42 -2.02
N LEU A 61 4.92 4.36 -2.07
CA LEU A 61 6.24 4.35 -1.42
C LEU A 61 7.17 5.43 -1.97
N VAL A 62 7.23 5.58 -3.30
CA VAL A 62 8.04 6.63 -3.95
C VAL A 62 7.54 8.01 -3.56
N LEU A 63 6.22 8.22 -3.56
CA LEU A 63 5.60 9.49 -3.20
C LEU A 63 5.93 9.87 -1.74
N LEU A 64 5.69 8.95 -0.79
CA LEU A 64 5.98 9.14 0.63
C LEU A 64 7.47 9.32 0.89
N GLY A 65 8.31 8.48 0.27
CA GLY A 65 9.77 8.59 0.37
C GLY A 65 10.29 9.93 -0.14
N THR A 66 9.72 10.44 -1.24
CA THR A 66 10.10 11.74 -1.80
C THR A 66 9.72 12.89 -0.89
N ILE A 67 8.47 12.96 -0.44
CA ILE A 67 8.01 14.09 0.40
C ILE A 67 8.64 14.07 1.78
N ALA A 68 8.94 12.88 2.33
CA ALA A 68 9.60 12.73 3.63
C ALA A 68 11.13 12.77 3.54
N LYS A 69 11.70 12.85 2.32
CA LYS A 69 13.15 12.70 2.04
C LYS A 69 13.75 11.44 2.67
N ARG A 70 13.05 10.32 2.56
CA ARG A 70 13.53 9.01 3.03
C ARG A 70 14.15 8.21 1.89
N VAL A 71 15.20 7.48 2.22
CA VAL A 71 15.92 6.61 1.29
C VAL A 71 15.13 5.31 1.10
N LEU A 72 14.95 4.90 -0.16
CA LEU A 72 14.30 3.64 -0.54
C LEU A 72 15.31 2.51 -0.84
N GLU A 73 16.62 2.79 -0.80
CA GLU A 73 17.66 1.85 -1.17
C GLU A 73 17.94 0.82 -0.07
N GLY A 74 17.73 -0.47 -0.39
CA GLY A 74 17.79 -1.57 0.56
C GLY A 74 19.11 -1.73 1.32
N LYS A 75 20.25 -1.23 0.82
CA LYS A 75 21.56 -1.49 1.45
C LYS A 75 21.75 -0.76 2.78
N GLU A 76 21.17 0.44 2.95
CA GLU A 76 21.16 1.15 4.23
C GLU A 76 20.05 0.66 5.16
N ILE A 77 18.95 0.16 4.60
CA ILE A 77 17.80 -0.37 5.36
C ILE A 77 18.17 -1.69 6.06
N PHE A 78 18.94 -2.57 5.43
CA PHE A 78 19.37 -3.83 6.07
C PHE A 78 20.47 -3.65 7.13
N LEU A 79 21.12 -2.49 7.19
CA LEU A 79 22.22 -2.19 8.12
C LEU A 79 21.84 -1.19 9.22
N SER A 80 20.64 -0.60 9.15
CA SER A 80 20.14 0.35 10.13
C SER A 80 18.83 -0.16 10.72
N ASP A 81 18.58 0.10 12.01
CA ASP A 81 17.29 -0.14 12.67
C ASP A 81 16.20 0.84 12.19
N THR A 82 16.32 1.35 10.96
CA THR A 82 15.42 2.35 10.40
C THR A 82 14.22 1.60 9.80
N PRO A 83 12.98 1.89 10.24
CA PRO A 83 11.80 1.26 9.67
C PRO A 83 11.68 1.54 8.17
N LEU A 84 11.10 0.58 7.44
CA LEU A 84 10.72 0.77 6.04
C LEU A 84 9.79 1.98 5.89
N THR A 85 9.77 2.58 4.70
CA THR A 85 9.03 3.84 4.48
C THR A 85 7.53 3.70 4.71
N ASP A 86 6.92 2.57 4.32
CA ASP A 86 5.52 2.26 4.63
C ASP A 86 5.27 2.07 6.13
N GLU A 87 6.12 1.30 6.81
CA GLU A 87 5.99 1.07 8.25
C GLU A 87 6.12 2.38 9.04
N TRP A 88 7.15 3.16 8.74
CA TRP A 88 7.36 4.48 9.32
C TRP A 88 6.17 5.41 9.05
N ALA A 89 5.69 5.46 7.80
CA ALA A 89 4.58 6.35 7.44
C ALA A 89 3.30 5.97 8.19
N LYS A 90 3.00 4.67 8.34
CA LYS A 90 1.85 4.19 9.12
C LYS A 90 1.95 4.53 10.60
N ILE A 91 3.16 4.57 11.17
CA ILE A 91 3.40 4.93 12.57
C ILE A 91 3.24 6.45 12.79
N GLU A 92 3.82 7.26 11.90
CA GLU A 92 3.83 8.72 12.04
C GLU A 92 2.53 9.38 11.60
N TYR A 93 1.83 8.79 10.62
CA TYR A 93 0.66 9.40 10.03
C TYR A 93 -0.52 9.50 11.01
N LYS A 94 -1.14 10.67 11.01
CA LYS A 94 -2.39 10.97 11.70
C LYS A 94 -3.29 11.69 10.70
N ASP A 95 -4.59 11.42 10.74
CA ASP A 95 -5.51 12.03 9.79
C ASP A 95 -5.39 13.56 9.78
N GLY A 96 -5.18 14.09 8.57
CA GLY A 96 -5.01 15.52 8.33
C GLY A 96 -3.58 16.05 8.54
N CYS A 97 -2.61 15.23 8.93
CA CYS A 97 -1.22 15.66 9.04
C CYS A 97 -0.47 15.60 7.71
N SER A 98 0.61 16.37 7.63
CA SER A 98 1.57 16.33 6.52
C SER A 98 2.82 15.58 6.96
N LEU A 99 3.27 14.60 6.18
CA LEU A 99 4.56 13.91 6.38
C LEU A 99 5.71 14.58 5.59
N VAL A 100 5.47 15.77 5.03
CA VAL A 100 6.48 16.50 4.26
C VAL A 100 7.64 16.89 5.18
N HIS A 101 8.85 16.57 4.74
CA HIS A 101 10.06 16.93 5.45
C HIS A 101 10.19 18.45 5.61
N ARG A 102 10.63 18.90 6.79
CA ARG A 102 10.73 20.33 7.12
C ARG A 102 11.45 21.16 6.06
N SER A 103 12.56 20.66 5.52
CA SER A 103 13.33 21.41 4.49
C SER A 103 12.61 21.58 3.14
N LEU A 104 11.54 20.83 2.88
CA LEU A 104 10.63 21.09 1.75
C LEU A 104 9.52 22.07 2.17
N ALA A 105 9.04 21.96 3.40
CA ALA A 105 8.02 22.85 3.94
C ALA A 105 8.50 24.31 4.11
N GLU A 106 9.80 24.52 4.24
CA GLU A 106 10.43 25.84 4.29
C GLU A 106 10.60 26.51 2.91
N ASP A 107 10.32 25.79 1.81
CA ASP A 107 10.42 26.34 0.46
C ASP A 107 9.28 27.34 0.17
N PRO A 108 9.57 28.55 -0.37
CA PRO A 108 8.54 29.56 -0.63
C PRO A 108 7.49 29.15 -1.67
N TYR A 109 7.78 28.15 -2.49
CA TYR A 109 6.86 27.60 -3.48
C TYR A 109 6.06 26.40 -2.94
N PHE A 110 6.35 25.95 -1.72
CA PHE A 110 5.59 24.90 -1.06
C PHE A 110 4.26 25.44 -0.51
N GLU A 111 3.20 24.68 -0.73
CA GLU A 111 1.86 24.99 -0.24
C GLU A 111 1.47 23.95 0.83
N GLU A 112 1.25 24.41 2.07
CA GLU A 112 1.02 23.52 3.23
C GLU A 112 -0.18 22.60 3.02
N SER A 113 -1.26 23.14 2.44
CA SER A 113 -2.48 22.36 2.17
C SER A 113 -2.24 21.24 1.15
N ASP A 114 -1.30 21.41 0.22
CA ASP A 114 -0.92 20.36 -0.72
C ASP A 114 -0.09 19.28 -0.03
N GLY A 115 0.69 19.64 0.98
CA GLY A 115 1.41 18.69 1.84
C GLY A 115 0.50 17.66 2.52
N THR A 116 -0.61 18.11 3.08
CA THR A 116 -1.60 17.18 3.67
C THR A 116 -2.28 16.33 2.61
N LYS A 117 -2.64 16.91 1.46
CA LYS A 117 -3.30 16.16 0.36
C LYS A 117 -2.40 15.09 -0.24
N ILE A 118 -1.14 15.42 -0.50
CA ILE A 118 -0.17 14.49 -1.09
C ILE A 118 0.21 13.38 -0.11
N THR A 119 0.29 13.71 1.18
CA THR A 119 0.46 12.71 2.26
C THR A 119 -0.72 11.75 2.29
N ALA A 120 -1.95 12.27 2.32
CA ALA A 120 -3.16 11.43 2.31
C ALA A 120 -3.27 10.56 1.06
N LEU A 121 -2.82 11.05 -0.10
CA LEU A 121 -2.73 10.23 -1.32
C LEU A 121 -1.72 9.10 -1.16
N GLY A 122 -0.50 9.41 -0.70
CA GLY A 122 0.53 8.41 -0.46
C GLY A 122 0.08 7.32 0.50
N MET A 123 -0.55 7.71 1.63
CA MET A 123 -1.09 6.77 2.62
C MET A 123 -2.17 5.86 2.02
N GLN A 124 -3.06 6.39 1.19
CA GLN A 124 -4.09 5.56 0.54
C GLN A 124 -3.50 4.61 -0.51
N CYS A 125 -2.45 5.04 -1.23
CA CYS A 125 -1.75 4.17 -2.18
C CYS A 125 -1.09 2.96 -1.51
N ILE A 126 -0.64 3.10 -0.25
CA ILE A 126 -0.02 2.02 0.53
C ILE A 126 -0.99 1.28 1.47
N ASP A 127 -2.30 1.43 1.28
CA ASP A 127 -3.30 0.71 2.09
C ASP A 127 -3.10 -0.81 1.94
N ASP A 128 -3.19 -1.54 3.06
CA ASP A 128 -3.02 -2.99 3.07
C ASP A 128 -4.14 -3.71 2.30
N ASN A 129 -5.32 -3.09 2.19
CA ASN A 129 -6.39 -3.57 1.34
C ASN A 129 -6.26 -2.96 -0.07
N PRO A 130 -5.97 -3.78 -1.11
CA PRO A 130 -5.81 -3.29 -2.47
C PRO A 130 -7.05 -2.59 -3.03
N GLU A 131 -8.25 -2.95 -2.58
CA GLU A 131 -9.52 -2.34 -3.03
C GLU A 131 -9.70 -0.89 -2.53
N ARG A 132 -8.99 -0.51 -1.46
CA ARG A 132 -9.03 0.87 -0.91
C ARG A 132 -8.04 1.80 -1.61
N ARG A 133 -7.07 1.23 -2.34
CA ARG A 133 -6.08 1.99 -3.09
C ARG A 133 -6.77 2.69 -4.27
N PRO A 134 -6.37 3.91 -4.61
CA PRO A 134 -6.86 4.55 -5.82
C PRO A 134 -6.32 3.83 -7.07
N THR A 135 -7.03 3.96 -8.18
CA THR A 135 -6.44 3.68 -9.49
C THR A 135 -5.33 4.69 -9.81
N MET A 136 -4.38 4.33 -10.68
CA MET A 136 -3.35 5.28 -11.13
C MET A 136 -3.95 6.54 -11.78
N LYS A 137 -5.09 6.39 -12.46
CA LYS A 137 -5.83 7.54 -13.00
C LYS A 137 -6.29 8.48 -11.90
N GLU A 138 -6.92 7.96 -10.85
CA GLU A 138 -7.38 8.77 -9.70
C GLU A 138 -6.21 9.39 -8.94
N ALA A 139 -5.10 8.67 -8.78
CA ALA A 139 -3.88 9.22 -8.19
C ALA A 139 -3.37 10.44 -8.98
N VAL A 140 -3.30 10.35 -10.31
CA VAL A 140 -2.88 11.46 -11.18
C VAL A 140 -3.86 12.63 -11.10
N GLU A 141 -5.17 12.38 -11.12
CA GLU A 141 -6.16 13.46 -10.99
C GLU A 141 -6.05 14.18 -9.63
N ARG A 142 -5.77 13.44 -8.56
CA ARG A 142 -5.48 14.04 -7.24
C ARG A 142 -4.21 14.87 -7.23
N LEU A 143 -3.15 14.44 -7.93
CA LEU A 143 -1.93 15.26 -8.08
C LEU A 143 -2.20 16.53 -8.89
N LYS A 144 -3.01 16.47 -9.95
CA LYS A 144 -3.43 17.66 -10.70
C LYS A 144 -4.28 18.63 -9.87
N SER A 145 -4.99 18.14 -8.86
CA SER A 145 -5.81 18.95 -7.95
C SER A 145 -5.00 19.73 -6.90
N LEU A 146 -3.68 19.52 -6.83
CA LEU A 146 -2.80 20.28 -5.95
C LEU A 146 -2.71 21.73 -6.43
N LEU A 147 -2.75 22.66 -5.49
CA LEU A 147 -2.73 24.10 -5.78
C LEU A 147 -1.45 24.50 -6.51
N VAL A 148 -0.31 23.92 -6.16
CA VAL A 148 0.96 24.18 -6.85
C VAL A 148 0.90 23.77 -8.31
N VAL A 149 0.27 22.62 -8.61
CA VAL A 149 0.13 22.15 -10.00
C VAL A 149 -0.84 23.05 -10.77
N GLN A 150 -1.96 23.44 -10.16
CA GLN A 150 -2.91 24.35 -10.79
C GLN A 150 -2.33 25.74 -11.05
N ARG A 151 -1.53 26.28 -10.12
CA ARG A 151 -0.85 27.59 -10.30
C ARG A 151 0.18 27.58 -11.42
N HIS A 152 0.71 26.40 -11.76
CA HIS A 152 1.75 26.21 -12.77
C HIS A 152 1.28 25.37 -13.96
N ALA A 153 -0.03 25.22 -14.16
CA ALA A 153 -0.61 24.37 -15.21
C ALA A 153 -0.08 24.72 -16.61
N ASP A 154 0.00 26.03 -16.91
CA ASP A 154 0.53 26.55 -18.19
C ASP A 154 1.99 26.13 -18.45
N ALA A 155 2.81 26.03 -17.39
CA ALA A 155 4.21 25.63 -17.50
C ALA A 155 4.38 24.11 -17.63
N LEU A 156 3.39 23.35 -17.15
CA LEU A 156 3.39 21.88 -17.16
C LEU A 156 2.66 21.30 -18.38
N GLY A 157 1.98 22.12 -19.17
CA GLY A 157 1.24 21.69 -20.37
C GLY A 157 0.05 20.79 -20.04
N VAL A 158 -0.54 20.94 -18.85
CA VAL A 158 -1.71 20.21 -18.34
C VAL A 158 -2.92 21.11 -18.21
#